data_AF-A0A7C9DD36-F1
#
_entry.id   AF-A0A7C9DD36-F1
#
_cell.length_a   1.000
_cell.length_b   1.000
_cell.length_c   1.000
_cell.angle_alpha   90.00
_cell.angle_beta   90.00
_cell.angle_gamma   90.00
#
_symmetry.space_group_name_H-M   'P 1'
#
loop_
_entity.id
_entity.type
_entity.pdbx_description
1 polymer ?
#
loop_
_entity_poly.entity_id
_entity_poly.type
_entity_poly.pdbx_seq_one_letter_code
_entity_poly.pdbx_strand_id
1 'polypeptide(L)'
;MSALDKETAEAHWKQLARYEIERLSGTLLMHWVNAQLQLIMSWVERAIQQEGWDPISPNQRYGSSIVEVYRIVDEAVDQFFSLQVPMSSDELSCLCCGIDNAFQVYANLIVSNLASKEELIPPVPTLTRYGKDTSITAFVKKELLDQKVPDEKKSSHIKVLPTPTLSVQLNTLHYAVSHLSKLEDSISEQWLKKRPSEKLDEGSLDD
;
A
#
# COMPACT_ATOMS: atom_id res chain seq x y z
N MET A 1 4.94 -32.64 -27.41
CA MET A 1 4.00 -33.42 -26.57
C MET A 1 3.24 -34.35 -27.51
N SER A 2 3.38 -35.67 -27.34
CA SER A 2 2.81 -36.67 -28.25
C SER A 2 1.28 -36.66 -28.16
N ALA A 3 0.56 -37.02 -29.24
CA ALA A 3 -0.91 -37.09 -29.23
C ALA A 3 -1.48 -38.00 -28.12
N LEU A 4 -0.69 -39.01 -27.73
CA LEU A 4 -1.00 -39.94 -26.64
C LEU A 4 -1.01 -39.30 -25.23
N ASP A 5 -0.19 -38.26 -25.01
CA ASP A 5 -0.18 -37.51 -23.73
C ASP A 5 -1.42 -36.62 -23.59
N LYS A 6 -1.98 -36.16 -24.71
CA LYS A 6 -3.20 -35.33 -24.71
C LYS A 6 -4.45 -36.16 -24.43
N GLU A 7 -4.56 -37.32 -25.09
CA GLU A 7 -5.71 -38.22 -24.93
C GLU A 7 -5.80 -38.80 -23.50
N THR A 8 -4.65 -39.08 -22.88
CA THR A 8 -4.57 -39.51 -21.48
C THR A 8 -4.91 -38.36 -20.52
N ALA A 9 -4.43 -37.14 -20.77
CA ALA A 9 -4.78 -35.96 -19.97
C ALA A 9 -6.29 -35.68 -20.01
N GLU A 10 -6.92 -35.70 -21.19
CA GLU A 10 -8.37 -35.50 -21.34
C GLU A 10 -9.20 -36.56 -20.60
N ALA A 11 -8.76 -37.82 -20.60
CA ALA A 11 -9.40 -38.88 -19.83
C ALA A 11 -9.29 -38.62 -18.31
N HIS A 12 -8.13 -38.14 -17.84
CA HIS A 12 -7.93 -37.73 -16.45
C HIS A 12 -8.83 -36.55 -16.07
N TRP A 13 -8.95 -35.52 -16.90
CA TRP A 13 -9.84 -34.38 -16.67
C TRP A 13 -11.31 -34.79 -16.59
N LYS A 14 -11.77 -35.67 -17.48
CA LYS A 14 -13.13 -36.25 -17.41
C LYS A 14 -13.35 -37.05 -16.13
N GLN A 15 -12.32 -37.72 -15.62
CA GLN A 15 -12.41 -38.41 -14.34
C GLN A 15 -12.45 -37.42 -13.16
N LEU A 16 -11.63 -36.36 -13.17
CA LEU A 16 -11.65 -35.30 -12.16
C LEU A 16 -13.01 -34.59 -12.09
N ALA A 17 -13.62 -34.33 -13.24
CA ALA A 17 -14.95 -33.72 -13.35
C ALA A 17 -16.04 -34.58 -12.68
N ARG A 18 -15.97 -35.92 -12.78
CA ARG A 18 -16.92 -36.83 -12.11
C ARG A 18 -16.86 -36.77 -10.58
N TYR A 19 -15.72 -36.36 -10.03
CA TYR A 19 -15.53 -36.23 -8.58
C TYR A 19 -15.75 -34.80 -8.07
N GLU A 20 -16.23 -33.88 -8.93
CA GLU A 20 -16.43 -32.45 -8.60
C GLU A 20 -15.18 -31.80 -7.97
N ILE A 21 -13.98 -32.28 -8.33
CA ILE A 21 -12.74 -31.88 -7.66
C ILE A 21 -12.51 -30.38 -7.79
N GLU A 22 -12.81 -29.81 -8.95
CA GLU A 22 -12.71 -28.37 -9.22
C GLU A 22 -13.61 -27.54 -8.30
N ARG A 23 -14.83 -28.00 -8.03
CA ARG A 23 -15.77 -27.32 -7.14
C ARG A 23 -15.30 -27.38 -5.67
N LEU A 24 -14.80 -28.54 -5.24
CA LEU A 24 -14.28 -28.72 -3.89
C LEU A 24 -12.97 -27.96 -3.68
N SER A 25 -12.07 -27.99 -4.66
CA SER A 25 -10.81 -27.22 -4.63
C SER A 25 -11.06 -25.72 -4.68
N GLY A 26 -12.00 -25.25 -5.50
CA GLY A 26 -12.37 -23.83 -5.55
C GLY A 26 -12.89 -23.34 -4.19
N THR A 27 -13.74 -24.13 -3.53
CA THR A 27 -14.19 -23.81 -2.17
C THR A 27 -13.03 -23.74 -1.18
N LEU A 28 -12.12 -24.72 -1.20
CA LEU A 28 -10.95 -24.73 -0.31
C LEU A 28 -10.01 -23.54 -0.59
N LEU A 29 -9.76 -23.24 -1.87
CA LEU A 29 -8.97 -22.10 -2.31
C LEU A 29 -9.58 -20.79 -1.84
N MET A 30 -10.90 -20.61 -1.95
CA MET A 30 -11.56 -19.42 -1.44
C MET A 30 -11.44 -19.25 0.08
N HIS A 31 -11.51 -20.34 0.84
CA HIS A 31 -11.25 -20.27 2.29
C HIS A 31 -9.80 -19.88 2.58
N TRP A 32 -8.85 -20.42 1.82
CA TRP A 32 -7.44 -20.06 1.93
C TRP A 32 -7.21 -18.59 1.56
N VAL A 33 -7.77 -18.11 0.45
CA VAL A 33 -7.69 -16.71 0.01
C VAL A 33 -8.24 -15.79 1.09
N ASN A 34 -9.43 -16.08 1.63
CA ASN A 34 -10.01 -15.28 2.72
C ASN A 34 -9.10 -15.22 3.95
N ALA A 35 -8.49 -16.34 4.35
CA ALA A 35 -7.55 -16.37 5.48
C ALA A 35 -6.29 -15.54 5.19
N GLN A 36 -5.72 -15.63 3.99
CA GLN A 36 -4.55 -14.84 3.59
C GLN A 36 -4.85 -13.36 3.53
N LEU A 37 -6.00 -12.96 2.97
CA LEU A 37 -6.41 -11.56 2.91
C LEU A 37 -6.57 -10.97 4.32
N GLN A 38 -7.12 -11.73 5.27
CA GLN A 38 -7.17 -11.29 6.67
C GLN A 38 -5.77 -11.08 7.28
N LEU A 39 -4.82 -11.96 6.97
CA LEU A 39 -3.43 -11.80 7.41
C LEU A 39 -2.81 -10.54 6.80
N ILE A 40 -2.89 -10.35 5.48
CA ILE A 40 -2.38 -9.17 4.77
C ILE A 40 -2.94 -7.88 5.40
N MET A 41 -4.26 -7.84 5.64
CA MET A 41 -4.90 -6.68 6.27
C MET A 41 -4.35 -6.38 7.67
N SER A 42 -4.18 -7.41 8.51
CA SER A 42 -3.60 -7.23 9.85
C SER A 42 -2.14 -6.75 9.82
N TRP A 43 -1.39 -7.18 8.80
CA TRP A 43 -0.02 -6.76 8.57
C TRP A 43 0.06 -5.32 8.08
N VAL A 44 -0.82 -4.91 7.17
CA VAL A 44 -0.95 -3.53 6.69
C VAL A 44 -1.18 -2.58 7.87
N GLU A 45 -2.13 -2.91 8.74
CA GLU A 45 -2.43 -2.11 9.92
C GLU A 45 -1.21 -2.01 10.85
N ARG A 46 -0.55 -3.14 11.12
CA ARG A 46 0.65 -3.19 11.96
C ARG A 46 1.82 -2.40 11.36
N ALA A 47 2.05 -2.52 10.06
CA ALA A 47 3.13 -1.84 9.35
C ALA A 47 3.01 -0.33 9.48
N ILE A 48 1.78 0.20 9.37
CA ILE A 48 1.51 1.63 9.53
C ILE A 48 1.64 2.05 11.00
N GLN A 49 1.15 1.26 11.95
CA GLN A 49 1.27 1.56 13.39
C GLN A 49 2.73 1.63 13.84
N GLN A 50 3.62 0.87 13.21
CA GLN A 50 5.05 0.82 13.52
C GLN A 50 5.90 1.82 12.72
N GLU A 51 5.29 2.55 11.78
CA GLU A 51 6.03 3.43 10.87
C GLU A 51 6.45 4.74 11.55
N GLY A 52 7.77 5.00 11.55
CA GLY A 52 8.34 6.27 12.01
C GLY A 52 8.36 7.36 10.94
N TRP A 53 8.17 7.00 9.66
CA TRP A 53 8.27 7.86 8.48
C TRP A 53 9.66 8.45 8.26
N ASP A 54 10.68 7.69 8.62
CA ASP A 54 12.07 7.97 8.28
C ASP A 54 12.43 7.34 6.93
N PRO A 55 13.24 8.00 6.09
CA PRO A 55 13.68 7.41 4.83
C PRO A 55 14.58 6.21 5.10
N ILE A 56 14.38 5.11 4.38
CA ILE A 56 15.22 3.90 4.47
C ILE A 56 16.69 4.22 4.22
N SER A 57 16.97 5.07 3.22
CA SER A 57 18.32 5.54 2.92
C SER A 57 18.30 6.88 2.19
N PRO A 58 19.44 7.59 2.04
CA PRO A 58 19.49 8.86 1.31
C PRO A 58 18.98 8.79 -0.14
N ASN A 59 19.12 7.61 -0.75
CA ASN A 59 18.66 7.31 -2.11
C ASN A 59 17.23 6.75 -2.13
N GLN A 60 16.79 6.07 -1.07
CA GLN A 60 15.44 5.50 -0.92
C GLN A 60 14.65 6.30 0.10
N ARG A 61 14.04 7.39 -0.38
CA ARG A 61 13.33 8.38 0.45
C ARG A 61 11.86 8.03 0.68
N TYR A 62 11.57 6.75 0.86
CA TYR A 62 10.23 6.21 1.18
C TYR A 62 10.31 5.41 2.48
N GLY A 63 9.15 5.22 3.13
CA GLY A 63 9.04 4.52 4.40
C GLY A 63 9.25 3.01 4.25
N SER A 64 9.63 2.35 5.34
CA SER A 64 9.90 0.91 5.33
C SER A 64 8.64 0.06 5.13
N SER A 65 7.50 0.53 5.65
CA SER A 65 6.22 -0.18 5.61
C SER A 65 5.79 -0.61 4.21
N ILE A 66 5.95 0.24 3.18
CA ILE A 66 5.52 -0.15 1.82
C ILE A 66 6.32 -1.34 1.28
N VAL A 67 7.61 -1.43 1.61
CA VAL A 67 8.45 -2.56 1.19
C VAL A 67 7.97 -3.85 1.85
N GLU A 68 7.62 -3.77 3.14
CA GLU A 68 7.11 -4.92 3.87
C GLU A 68 5.73 -5.36 3.37
N VAL A 69 4.84 -4.41 3.04
CA VAL A 69 3.54 -4.71 2.42
C VAL A 69 3.74 -5.45 1.09
N TYR A 70 4.64 -4.98 0.23
CA TYR A 70 4.97 -5.69 -1.01
C TYR A 70 5.53 -7.08 -0.75
N ARG A 71 6.45 -7.22 0.20
CA ARG A 71 7.05 -8.52 0.56
C ARG A 71 5.99 -9.54 0.95
N ILE A 72 5.02 -9.14 1.77
CA ILE A 72 3.94 -10.02 2.24
C ILE A 72 2.97 -10.36 1.11
N VAL A 73 2.66 -9.40 0.24
CA VAL A 73 1.81 -9.62 -0.93
C VAL A 73 2.49 -10.58 -1.91
N ASP A 74 3.77 -10.36 -2.23
CA ASP A 74 4.56 -11.27 -3.09
C ASP A 74 4.60 -12.68 -2.51
N GLU A 75 4.84 -12.81 -1.19
CA GLU A 75 4.83 -14.10 -0.50
C GLU A 75 3.46 -14.79 -0.60
N ALA A 76 2.36 -14.05 -0.43
CA ALA A 76 1.01 -14.59 -0.55
C ALA A 76 0.68 -15.02 -1.99
N VAL A 77 1.11 -14.24 -2.99
CA VAL A 77 0.97 -14.56 -4.40
C VAL A 77 1.75 -15.84 -4.72
N ASP A 78 3.01 -15.92 -4.33
CA ASP A 78 3.84 -17.11 -4.55
C ASP A 78 3.24 -18.36 -3.88
N GLN A 79 2.73 -18.22 -2.65
CA GLN A 79 2.03 -19.30 -1.97
C GLN A 79 0.78 -19.74 -2.73
N PHE A 80 -0.03 -18.82 -3.23
CA PHE A 80 -1.23 -19.12 -4.00
C PHE A 80 -0.90 -19.93 -5.26
N PHE A 81 0.14 -19.52 -6.00
CA PHE A 81 0.57 -20.22 -7.20
C PHE A 81 1.23 -21.58 -6.90
N SER A 82 1.89 -21.73 -5.75
CA SER A 82 2.50 -22.99 -5.29
C SER A 82 1.48 -24.11 -5.02
N LEU A 83 0.21 -23.76 -4.80
CA LEU A 83 -0.87 -24.72 -4.56
C LEU A 83 -1.11 -25.60 -5.79
N GLN A 84 -0.92 -26.91 -5.61
CA GLN A 84 -1.09 -27.96 -6.63
C GLN A 84 -2.54 -28.42 -6.74
N VAL A 85 -3.49 -27.48 -6.79
CA VAL A 85 -4.92 -27.74 -6.97
C VAL A 85 -5.48 -26.98 -8.17
N PRO A 86 -6.52 -27.51 -8.85
CA PRO A 86 -7.23 -26.78 -9.89
C PRO A 86 -7.76 -25.45 -9.36
N MET A 87 -7.61 -24.40 -10.15
CA MET A 87 -7.89 -23.02 -9.80
C MET A 87 -8.52 -22.34 -11.01
N SER A 88 -9.63 -21.65 -10.81
CA SER A 88 -10.33 -20.88 -11.82
C SER A 88 -9.87 -19.41 -11.81
N SER A 89 -10.30 -18.64 -12.82
CA SER A 89 -10.08 -17.19 -12.84
C SER A 89 -10.75 -16.47 -11.69
N ASP A 90 -11.80 -17.04 -11.10
CA ASP A 90 -12.59 -16.38 -10.06
C ASP A 90 -11.81 -16.32 -8.75
N GLU A 91 -11.12 -17.40 -8.35
CA GLU A 91 -10.29 -17.39 -7.14
C GLU A 91 -9.11 -16.41 -7.28
N LEU A 92 -8.49 -16.35 -8.46
CA LEU A 92 -7.41 -15.39 -8.72
C LEU A 92 -7.94 -13.96 -8.68
N SER A 93 -9.10 -13.69 -9.30
CA SER A 93 -9.74 -12.38 -9.26
C SER A 93 -10.05 -11.94 -7.84
N CYS A 94 -10.55 -12.85 -6.99
CA CYS A 94 -10.78 -12.56 -5.57
C CYS A 94 -9.48 -12.22 -4.82
N LEU A 95 -8.39 -12.94 -5.07
CA LEU A 95 -7.08 -12.62 -4.49
C LEU A 95 -6.61 -11.22 -4.91
N CYS A 96 -6.64 -10.92 -6.21
CA CYS A 96 -6.24 -9.62 -6.75
C CYS A 96 -7.10 -8.47 -6.20
N CYS A 97 -8.43 -8.64 -6.15
CA CYS A 97 -9.34 -7.66 -5.54
C CYS A 97 -9.02 -7.41 -4.06
N GLY A 98 -8.71 -8.47 -3.31
CA GLY A 98 -8.34 -8.36 -1.91
C GLY A 98 -6.99 -7.66 -1.69
N ILE A 99 -6.00 -7.93 -2.54
CA ILE A 99 -4.70 -7.23 -2.53
C ILE A 99 -4.90 -5.75 -2.87
N ASP A 100 -5.67 -5.43 -3.90
CA ASP A 100 -6.00 -4.05 -4.25
C ASP A 100 -6.68 -3.32 -3.09
N ASN A 101 -7.64 -3.97 -2.43
CA ASN A 101 -8.27 -3.42 -1.22
C ASN A 101 -7.26 -3.16 -0.10
N ALA A 102 -6.29 -4.06 0.11
CA ALA A 102 -5.24 -3.87 1.11
C ALA A 102 -4.36 -2.65 0.80
N PHE A 103 -3.98 -2.44 -0.47
CA PHE A 103 -3.26 -1.24 -0.89
C PHE A 103 -4.10 0.03 -0.76
N GLN A 104 -5.39 -0.03 -1.07
CA GLN A 104 -6.30 1.10 -0.86
C GLN A 104 -6.40 1.47 0.61
N VAL A 105 -6.56 0.49 1.52
CA VAL A 105 -6.61 0.73 2.96
C VAL A 105 -5.29 1.30 3.46
N TYR A 106 -4.15 0.76 3.01
CA TYR A 106 -2.83 1.29 3.29
C TYR A 106 -2.71 2.76 2.88
N ALA A 107 -3.09 3.10 1.65
CA ALA A 107 -3.05 4.47 1.14
C ALA A 107 -3.99 5.41 1.92
N ASN A 108 -5.20 4.97 2.22
CA ASN A 108 -6.19 5.75 2.97
C ASN A 108 -5.70 6.10 4.38
N LEU A 109 -5.02 5.17 5.05
CA LEU A 109 -4.43 5.42 6.37
C LEU A 109 -3.30 6.45 6.33
N ILE A 110 -2.52 6.51 5.24
CA ILE A 110 -1.53 7.56 5.03
C ILE A 110 -2.22 8.90 4.79
N VAL A 111 -3.21 8.91 3.88
CA VAL A 111 -3.94 10.13 3.50
C VAL A 111 -4.71 10.72 4.69
N SER A 112 -5.31 9.88 5.55
CA SER A 112 -6.02 10.35 6.74
C SER A 112 -5.11 11.06 7.75
N ASN A 113 -3.81 10.81 7.70
CA ASN A 113 -2.81 11.45 8.56
C ASN A 113 -2.21 12.72 7.93
N LEU A 114 -2.51 13.05 6.68
CA LEU A 114 -2.03 14.27 6.03
C LEU A 114 -2.79 15.49 6.56
N ALA A 115 -2.04 16.52 6.98
CA ALA A 115 -2.62 17.81 7.35
C ALA A 115 -3.21 18.51 6.12
N SER A 116 -4.24 19.34 6.33
CA SER A 116 -4.83 20.13 5.26
C SER A 116 -3.83 21.17 4.72
N LYS A 117 -3.99 21.58 3.44
CA LYS A 117 -3.12 22.60 2.83
C LYS A 117 -3.08 23.91 3.62
N GLU A 118 -4.19 24.25 4.28
CA GLU A 118 -4.33 25.46 5.09
C GLU A 118 -3.55 25.37 6.40
N GLU A 119 -3.47 24.18 7.00
CA GLU A 119 -2.66 23.93 8.20
C GLU A 119 -1.15 23.96 7.88
N LEU A 120 -0.75 23.58 6.66
CA LEU A 120 0.65 23.59 6.21
C LEU A 120 1.25 25.01 6.07
N ILE A 121 0.42 26.05 6.01
CA ILE A 121 0.88 27.43 5.84
C ILE A 121 1.04 28.07 7.23
N PRO A 122 2.27 28.47 7.64
CA PRO A 122 2.44 29.14 8.92
C PRO A 122 1.67 30.46 8.92
N PRO A 123 1.06 30.85 10.06
CA PRO A 123 0.36 32.12 10.16
C PRO A 123 1.33 33.27 9.87
N VAL A 124 0.81 34.34 9.24
CA VAL A 124 1.61 35.52 8.91
C VAL A 124 2.29 36.04 10.19
N PRO A 125 3.63 36.16 10.22
CA PRO A 125 4.33 36.63 11.40
C PRO A 125 3.85 38.04 11.76
N THR A 126 3.65 38.30 13.06
CA THR A 126 3.29 39.63 13.53
C THR A 126 4.46 40.58 13.26
N LEU A 127 4.15 41.79 12.79
CA LEU A 127 5.17 42.78 12.43
C LEU A 127 5.97 43.15 13.68
N THR A 128 7.14 42.55 13.86
CA THR A 128 8.03 42.82 14.97
C THR A 128 8.77 44.11 14.66
N ARG A 129 8.33 45.20 15.28
CA ARG A 129 9.03 46.49 15.17
C ARG A 129 10.42 46.29 15.79
N TYR A 130 11.46 46.32 14.94
CA TYR A 130 12.84 46.34 15.42
C TYR A 130 13.06 47.67 16.16
N GLY A 131 12.98 47.63 17.49
CA GLY A 131 13.46 48.69 18.34
C GLY A 131 14.97 48.69 18.28
N LYS A 132 15.55 49.48 17.39
CA LYS A 132 16.96 49.86 17.55
C LYS A 132 16.99 50.68 18.83
N ASP A 133 17.42 50.08 19.94
CA ASP A 133 17.71 50.79 21.18
C ASP A 133 18.84 51.77 20.90
N THR A 134 18.46 52.95 20.40
CA THR A 134 19.32 54.12 20.38
C THR A 134 19.46 54.54 21.83
N SER A 135 20.52 54.04 22.47
CA SER A 135 20.98 54.48 23.79
C SER A 135 21.45 55.92 23.73
N ILE A 136 20.54 56.88 23.62
CA ILE A 136 20.82 58.29 23.84
C ILE A 136 19.65 58.92 24.59
N THR A 137 19.99 59.54 25.73
CA THR A 137 19.24 60.50 26.56
C THR A 137 18.24 59.98 27.61
N ALA A 138 18.81 59.74 28.79
CA ALA A 138 18.45 60.30 30.09
C ALA A 138 17.23 61.24 30.18
N PHE A 139 16.40 60.98 31.21
CA PHE A 139 15.35 61.80 31.83
C PHE A 139 14.10 62.11 30.99
N VAL A 140 12.99 61.43 31.32
CA VAL A 140 11.76 62.03 31.91
C VAL A 140 10.80 60.90 32.29
N LYS A 141 10.27 60.97 33.51
CA LYS A 141 9.16 60.15 34.04
C LYS A 141 7.94 60.21 33.09
N LYS A 142 7.43 59.06 32.68
CA LYS A 142 5.99 58.78 32.76
C LYS A 142 5.71 57.28 32.66
N GLU A 143 4.89 56.84 33.60
CA GLU A 143 4.38 55.48 33.74
C GLU A 143 3.56 55.02 32.53
N LEU A 144 3.37 53.71 32.49
CA LEU A 144 2.41 52.94 31.70
C LEU A 144 2.84 52.58 30.27
N LEU A 145 3.54 51.46 30.15
CA LEU A 145 3.00 50.41 29.30
C LEU A 145 3.41 49.04 29.85
N ASP A 146 2.39 48.28 30.21
CA ASP A 146 2.42 46.87 30.56
C ASP A 146 3.09 46.08 29.43
N GLN A 147 4.40 45.84 29.55
CA GLN A 147 5.16 45.05 28.59
C GLN A 147 5.15 43.58 29.02
N LYS A 148 3.94 43.05 29.22
CA LYS A 148 3.73 41.61 29.39
C LYS A 148 3.16 41.03 28.10
N VAL A 149 4.05 40.74 27.15
CA VAL A 149 3.75 39.71 26.14
C VAL A 149 4.99 38.84 25.97
N PRO A 150 5.15 37.76 26.76
CA PRO A 150 5.81 36.59 26.22
C PRO A 150 4.86 35.99 25.19
N ASP A 151 5.01 36.37 23.92
CA ASP A 151 4.32 35.70 22.81
C ASP A 151 5.05 34.39 22.50
N GLU A 152 5.20 33.53 23.52
CA GLU A 152 5.64 32.14 23.36
C GLU A 152 4.48 31.24 22.91
N LYS A 153 3.25 31.76 22.89
CA LYS A 153 2.06 31.02 22.47
C LYS A 153 1.86 31.14 20.96
N LYS A 154 2.61 30.36 20.17
CA LYS A 154 2.13 29.85 18.85
C LYS A 154 3.10 28.94 18.08
N SER A 155 4.32 28.67 18.57
CA SER A 155 5.12 27.59 17.97
C SER A 155 4.59 26.20 18.36
N SER A 156 4.07 26.04 19.58
CA SER A 156 3.63 24.76 20.13
C SER A 156 2.26 24.25 19.65
N HIS A 157 1.53 25.03 18.84
CA HIS A 157 0.20 24.68 18.34
C HIS A 157 0.15 24.28 16.87
N ILE A 158 1.29 24.28 16.17
CA ILE A 158 1.38 23.75 14.80
C ILE A 158 1.35 22.22 14.91
N LYS A 159 0.14 21.63 14.82
CA LYS A 159 -0.08 20.17 14.75
C LYS A 159 0.26 19.59 13.36
N VAL A 160 1.19 20.21 12.65
CA VAL A 160 1.52 19.84 11.27
C VAL A 160 2.72 18.92 11.32
N LEU A 161 2.63 17.79 10.62
CA LEU A 161 3.77 16.88 10.49
C LEU A 161 4.98 17.62 9.89
N PRO A 162 6.20 17.28 10.31
CA PRO A 162 7.40 17.86 9.73
C PRO A 162 7.41 17.69 8.20
N THR A 163 7.85 18.71 7.48
CA THR A 163 8.06 18.63 6.02
C THR A 163 8.80 17.36 5.55
N PRO A 164 9.87 16.87 6.23
CA PRO A 164 10.50 15.61 5.84
C PRO A 164 9.54 14.42 5.92
N THR A 165 8.76 14.30 7.00
CA THR A 165 7.78 13.22 7.18
C THR A 165 6.74 13.19 6.07
N LEU A 166 6.17 14.35 5.72
CA LEU A 166 5.21 14.47 4.62
C LEU A 166 5.82 14.07 3.27
N SER A 167 7.09 14.45 3.05
CA SER A 167 7.80 14.06 1.82
C SER A 167 8.03 12.56 1.73
N VAL A 168 8.36 11.90 2.85
CA VAL A 168 8.52 10.45 2.91
C VAL A 168 7.18 9.76 2.66
N GLN A 169 6.09 10.22 3.28
CA GLN A 169 4.74 9.69 3.02
C GLN A 169 4.34 9.78 1.55
N LEU A 170 4.55 10.94 0.91
CA LEU A 170 4.26 11.12 -0.51
C LEU A 170 5.12 10.19 -1.40
N ASN A 171 6.42 10.12 -1.13
CA ASN A 171 7.33 9.23 -1.86
C ASN A 171 6.98 7.76 -1.67
N THR A 172 6.45 7.39 -0.49
CA THR A 172 5.96 6.03 -0.19
C THR A 172 4.78 5.68 -1.07
N LEU A 173 3.80 6.58 -1.22
CA LEU A 173 2.67 6.40 -2.13
C LEU A 173 3.12 6.34 -3.59
N HIS A 174 4.07 7.19 -3.99
CA HIS A 174 4.65 7.13 -5.34
C HIS A 174 5.36 5.80 -5.59
N TYR A 175 6.16 5.32 -4.63
CA TYR A 175 6.80 4.02 -4.69
C TYR A 175 5.76 2.91 -4.83
N ALA A 176 4.67 2.97 -4.05
CA ALA A 176 3.55 2.05 -4.15
C ALA A 176 3.02 1.98 -5.58
N VAL A 177 2.59 3.10 -6.16
CA VAL A 177 2.04 3.12 -7.53
C VAL A 177 3.06 2.59 -8.56
N SER A 178 4.33 2.95 -8.44
CA SER A 178 5.37 2.51 -9.39
C SER A 178 5.69 1.02 -9.36
N HIS A 179 5.36 0.33 -8.26
CA HIS A 179 5.62 -1.11 -8.11
C HIS A 179 4.39 -1.97 -8.42
N LEU A 180 3.17 -1.40 -8.43
CA LEU A 180 1.95 -2.14 -8.73
C LEU A 180 1.99 -2.80 -10.11
N SER A 181 2.48 -2.10 -11.14
CA SER A 181 2.56 -2.68 -12.48
C SER A 181 3.47 -3.91 -12.54
N LYS A 182 4.58 -3.92 -11.80
CA LYS A 182 5.48 -5.07 -11.74
C LYS A 182 4.84 -6.27 -11.06
N LEU A 183 4.04 -6.01 -10.02
CA LEU A 183 3.28 -7.06 -9.33
C LEU A 183 2.22 -7.65 -10.26
N GLU A 184 1.49 -6.81 -10.99
CA GLU A 184 0.49 -7.22 -11.99
C GLU A 184 1.12 -8.08 -13.10
N ASP A 185 2.26 -7.64 -13.64
CA ASP A 185 3.02 -8.38 -14.65
C ASP A 185 3.44 -9.76 -14.11
N SER A 186 3.96 -9.80 -12.88
CA SER A 186 4.38 -11.05 -12.22
C SER A 186 3.22 -12.04 -12.05
N ILE A 187 2.07 -11.57 -11.54
CA ILE A 187 0.86 -12.41 -11.38
C ILE A 187 0.39 -12.92 -12.74
N SER A 188 0.35 -12.06 -13.75
CA SER A 188 -0.06 -12.41 -15.11
C SER A 188 0.85 -13.47 -15.72
N GLU A 189 2.16 -13.35 -15.57
CA GLU A 189 3.11 -14.35 -16.02
C GLU A 189 2.94 -15.69 -15.31
N GLN A 190 2.78 -15.69 -13.99
CA GLN A 190 2.58 -16.92 -13.21
C GLN A 190 1.27 -17.62 -13.60
N TRP A 191 0.22 -16.85 -13.86
CA TRP A 191 -1.06 -17.34 -14.33
C TRP A 191 -0.97 -17.99 -15.72
N LEU A 192 -0.28 -17.36 -16.66
CA LEU A 192 -0.05 -17.94 -18.00
C LEU A 192 0.79 -19.22 -17.94
N LYS A 193 1.79 -19.29 -17.05
CA LYS A 193 2.60 -20.50 -16.82
C LYS A 193 1.78 -21.66 -16.25
N LYS A 194 0.75 -21.37 -15.44
CA LYS A 194 -0.15 -22.36 -14.83
C LYS A 194 -1.30 -22.81 -15.75
N ARG A 195 -1.64 -22.03 -16.81
CA ARG A 195 -2.60 -22.40 -17.88
C ARG A 195 -2.00 -23.00 -19.19
N PRO A 196 -1.22 -24.09 -19.19
CA PRO A 196 -0.97 -24.83 -20.44
C PRO A 196 -2.17 -25.63 -20.95
N SER A 197 -3.19 -25.91 -20.12
CA SER A 197 -4.25 -26.89 -20.40
C SER A 197 -5.55 -26.35 -20.98
N GLU A 198 -5.88 -25.06 -20.85
CA GLU A 198 -7.11 -24.48 -21.44
C GLU A 198 -7.03 -24.28 -22.96
N LYS A 199 -5.83 -24.29 -23.56
CA LYS A 199 -5.65 -24.18 -25.02
C LYS A 199 -6.11 -25.41 -25.81
N LEU A 200 -6.76 -26.38 -25.17
CA LEU A 200 -7.32 -27.56 -25.82
C LEU A 200 -8.79 -27.40 -26.22
N ASP A 201 -9.50 -26.36 -25.74
CA ASP A 201 -10.96 -26.21 -25.97
C ASP A 201 -11.39 -25.15 -27.01
N GLU A 202 -10.49 -24.30 -27.52
CA GLU A 202 -10.86 -23.28 -28.52
C GLU A 202 -10.65 -23.72 -29.99
N GLY A 203 -10.49 -25.02 -30.25
CA GLY A 203 -10.16 -25.55 -31.57
C GLY A 203 -11.23 -26.33 -32.32
N SER A 204 -12.48 -26.44 -31.83
CA SER A 204 -13.47 -27.36 -32.44
C SER A 204 -14.90 -26.84 -32.57
N LEU A 205 -15.09 -25.56 -32.86
CA LEU A 205 -16.39 -25.04 -33.32
C LEU A 205 -16.16 -24.13 -34.54
N ASP A 206 -15.87 -24.76 -35.67
CA ASP A 206 -16.17 -24.25 -37.02
C ASP A 206 -16.09 -25.45 -37.99
N ASP A 207 -17.22 -26.15 -38.12
CA ASP A 207 -17.66 -26.89 -39.32
C ASP A 207 -19.18 -27.12 -39.25
#